data_AF-A0AA97IL57-F1
#
_entry.id   AF-A0AA97IL57-F1
#
_cell.length_a   1.000
_cell.length_b   1.000
_cell.length_c   1.000
_cell.angle_alpha   90.00
_cell.angle_beta   90.00
_cell.angle_gamma   90.00
#
_symmetry.space_group_name_H-M   'P 1'
#
loop_
_entity.id
_entity.type
_entity.pdbx_description
1 polymer ?
#
loop_
_entity_poly.entity_id
_entity_poly.type
_entity_poly.pdbx_seq_one_letter_code
_entity_poly.pdbx_strand_id
1 'polypeptide(L)'
;MDVTQPARFSGDGQLVNPDSHRITGLTLNGKPVKDDQPFILATNNYRAFGGGNFAGTGEAFVAFASPDENRQILADYISRTTEEKGQVVPGANNNWSIAPINSKVDLSVVVETAPGKKAETFIQKNSVYKMEKIGTDKEGFAVYQIDLSEKRH
;
A
#
# COMPACT_ATOMS: atom_id res chain seq x y z
N MET A 1 8.82 5.98 -1.35
CA MET A 1 9.21 4.90 -2.28
C MET A 1 9.51 5.53 -3.63
N ASP A 2 10.76 5.51 -4.05
CA ASP A 2 11.16 5.93 -5.40
C ASP A 2 10.85 4.80 -6.39
N VAL A 3 9.80 4.97 -7.19
CA VAL A 3 9.37 3.98 -8.18
C VAL A 3 10.08 4.13 -9.53
N THR A 4 10.93 5.15 -9.68
CA THR A 4 11.68 5.42 -10.92
C THR A 4 12.93 4.53 -11.05
N GLN A 5 13.48 4.06 -9.93
CA GLN A 5 14.59 3.10 -9.93
C GLN A 5 14.13 1.74 -10.49
N PRO A 6 15.02 0.91 -11.07
CA PRO A 6 14.69 -0.46 -11.46
C PRO A 6 14.17 -1.31 -10.28
N ALA A 7 13.40 -2.37 -10.53
CA ALA A 7 13.00 -3.28 -9.45
C ALA A 7 14.23 -4.03 -8.91
N ARG A 8 14.45 -4.03 -7.59
CA ARG A 8 15.57 -4.75 -6.97
C ARG A 8 15.45 -6.26 -7.15
N PHE A 9 14.23 -6.77 -6.98
CA PHE A 9 13.87 -8.18 -7.12
C PHE A 9 12.90 -8.38 -8.29
N SER A 10 12.93 -9.56 -8.90
CA SER A 10 11.94 -9.99 -9.90
C SER A 10 10.58 -10.29 -9.22
N GLY A 11 9.54 -10.55 -10.03
CA GLY A 11 8.23 -11.01 -9.52
C GLY A 11 8.30 -12.30 -8.72
N ASP A 12 9.32 -13.13 -8.98
CA ASP A 12 9.61 -14.38 -8.28
C ASP A 12 10.64 -14.18 -7.14
N GLY A 13 10.89 -12.95 -6.69
CA GLY A 13 11.75 -12.67 -5.54
C GLY A 13 13.25 -12.86 -5.78
N GLN A 14 13.70 -13.11 -7.02
CA GLN A 14 15.12 -13.22 -7.33
C GLN A 14 15.79 -11.84 -7.37
N LEU A 15 17.00 -11.72 -6.80
CA LEU A 15 17.76 -10.47 -6.86
C LEU A 15 18.24 -10.20 -8.29
N VAL A 16 17.75 -9.14 -8.91
CA VAL A 16 18.06 -8.79 -10.31
C VAL A 16 18.80 -7.46 -10.46
N ASN A 17 18.63 -6.53 -9.52
CA ASN A 17 19.35 -5.25 -9.51
C ASN A 17 19.89 -4.96 -8.10
N PRO A 18 21.07 -5.50 -7.71
CA PRO A 18 21.60 -5.44 -6.34
C PRO A 18 21.69 -4.03 -5.76
N ASP A 19 22.07 -3.06 -6.61
CA ASP A 19 22.30 -1.66 -6.28
C ASP A 19 21.03 -0.79 -6.34
N SER A 20 19.89 -1.38 -6.73
CA SER A 20 18.63 -0.63 -6.78
C SER A 20 17.92 -0.60 -5.43
N HIS A 21 17.54 0.59 -4.98
CA HIS A 21 16.84 0.82 -3.72
C HIS A 21 15.63 1.75 -3.91
N ARG A 22 14.42 1.18 -3.99
CA ARG A 22 13.17 1.94 -4.08
C ARG A 22 12.63 2.42 -2.74
N ILE A 23 12.96 1.74 -1.64
CA ILE A 23 12.47 2.10 -0.31
C ILE A 23 13.42 3.12 0.32
N THR A 24 12.88 4.26 0.71
CA THR A 24 13.61 5.40 1.29
C THR A 24 12.91 5.85 2.55
N GLY A 25 13.66 6.19 3.60
CA GLY A 25 13.09 6.75 4.84
C GLY A 25 12.21 5.76 5.61
N LEU A 26 12.56 4.47 5.65
CA LEU A 26 11.85 3.47 6.42
C LEU A 26 12.03 3.72 7.93
N THR A 27 10.93 3.94 8.63
CA THR A 27 10.92 4.16 10.08
C THR A 27 9.90 3.28 10.77
N LEU A 28 10.20 2.85 11.99
CA LEU A 28 9.24 2.29 12.94
C LEU A 28 9.17 3.22 14.15
N ASN A 29 7.96 3.67 14.51
CA ASN A 29 7.73 4.59 15.65
C ASN A 29 8.63 5.83 15.61
N GLY A 30 8.82 6.40 14.41
CA GLY A 30 9.65 7.59 14.17
C GLY A 30 11.16 7.34 14.16
N LYS A 31 11.63 6.12 14.40
CA LYS A 31 13.05 5.79 14.38
C LYS A 31 13.42 5.04 13.08
N PRO A 32 14.56 5.36 12.44
CA PRO A 32 15.05 4.59 11.30
C PRO A 32 15.18 3.10 11.65
N VAL A 33 14.70 2.25 10.75
CA VAL A 33 14.89 0.80 10.84
C VAL A 33 16.34 0.47 10.55
N LYS A 34 16.94 -0.38 11.40
CA LYS A 34 18.31 -0.91 11.19
C LYS A 34 18.24 -2.25 10.47
N ASP A 35 19.31 -2.59 9.74
CA ASP A 35 19.41 -3.82 8.96
C ASP A 35 19.29 -5.10 9.80
N ASP A 36 19.76 -5.06 11.04
CA ASP A 36 19.76 -6.17 12.00
C ASP A 36 18.57 -6.14 12.98
N GLN A 37 17.64 -5.21 12.81
CA GLN A 37 16.52 -5.06 13.73
C GLN A 37 15.50 -6.20 13.56
N PRO A 38 15.18 -6.95 14.63
CA PRO A 38 14.17 -7.99 14.55
C PRO A 38 12.75 -7.40 14.55
N PHE A 39 11.86 -8.02 13.79
CA PHE A 39 10.44 -7.67 13.72
C PHE A 39 9.58 -8.92 13.80
N ILE A 40 8.40 -8.81 14.42
CA ILE A 40 7.31 -9.76 14.25
C ILE A 40 6.34 -9.15 13.24
N LEU A 41 6.15 -9.85 12.11
CA LEU A 41 5.23 -9.44 11.06
C LEU A 41 3.95 -10.27 11.15
N ALA A 42 2.80 -9.62 11.34
CA ALA A 42 1.51 -10.25 11.14
C ALA A 42 1.19 -10.32 9.64
N THR A 43 1.01 -11.54 9.13
CA THR A 43 0.72 -11.77 7.71
C THR A 43 -0.13 -13.03 7.52
N ASN A 44 -0.62 -13.26 6.30
CA ASN A 44 -1.38 -14.47 5.99
C ASN A 44 -0.48 -15.70 5.81
N ASN A 45 -1.09 -16.89 5.86
CA ASN A 45 -0.39 -18.17 5.70
C ASN A 45 0.40 -18.23 4.38
N TYR A 46 -0.16 -17.79 3.25
CA TYR A 46 0.55 -17.81 1.97
C TYR A 46 1.90 -17.10 2.07
N ARG A 47 1.97 -15.89 2.64
CA ARG A 47 3.22 -15.15 2.81
C ARG A 47 4.10 -15.74 3.91
N ALA A 48 3.53 -16.13 5.04
CA ALA A 48 4.30 -16.68 6.16
C ALA A 48 5.09 -17.95 5.78
N PHE A 49 4.49 -18.80 4.95
CA PHE A 49 5.08 -20.07 4.51
C PHE A 49 5.87 -19.96 3.18
N GLY A 50 6.26 -18.75 2.75
CA GLY A 50 7.18 -18.57 1.61
C GLY A 50 6.52 -18.27 0.27
N GLY A 51 5.20 -18.13 0.21
CA GLY A 51 4.45 -17.83 -1.00
C GLY A 51 4.90 -16.52 -1.66
N GLY A 52 5.21 -16.60 -2.95
CA GLY A 52 5.74 -15.51 -3.76
C GLY A 52 7.15 -15.08 -3.37
N ASN A 53 7.95 -15.99 -2.80
CA ASN A 53 9.39 -15.85 -2.57
C ASN A 53 9.78 -14.57 -1.80
N PHE A 54 9.00 -14.25 -0.77
CA PHE A 54 9.24 -13.07 0.06
C PHE A 54 10.40 -13.33 1.02
N ALA A 55 11.40 -12.46 1.05
CA ALA A 55 12.57 -12.61 1.91
C ALA A 55 12.19 -12.65 3.41
N GLY A 56 12.87 -13.50 4.18
CA GLY A 56 12.63 -13.63 5.63
C GLY A 56 11.32 -14.35 5.99
N THR A 57 10.80 -15.20 5.09
CA THR A 57 9.62 -16.04 5.33
C THR A 57 9.93 -17.51 5.11
N GLY A 58 9.00 -18.40 5.44
CA GLY A 58 9.17 -19.85 5.47
C GLY A 58 8.92 -20.41 6.86
N GLU A 59 8.70 -21.73 6.96
CA GLU A 59 8.34 -22.41 8.21
C GLU A 59 9.30 -22.10 9.37
N ALA A 60 10.59 -22.01 9.08
CA ALA A 60 11.63 -21.68 10.06
C ALA A 60 11.50 -20.27 10.68
N PHE A 61 10.73 -19.37 10.06
CA PHE A 61 10.51 -17.99 10.52
C PHE A 61 9.12 -17.78 11.13
N VAL A 62 8.30 -18.83 11.24
CA VAL A 62 6.97 -18.75 11.85
C VAL A 62 7.10 -18.73 13.37
N ALA A 63 6.88 -17.56 13.97
CA ALA A 63 6.83 -17.41 15.43
C ALA A 63 5.51 -17.91 16.03
N PHE A 64 4.41 -17.77 15.29
CA PHE A 64 3.07 -18.17 15.71
C PHE A 64 2.16 -18.37 14.49
N ALA A 65 1.37 -19.45 14.48
CA ALA A 65 0.37 -19.74 13.46
C ALA A 65 -1.02 -19.84 14.10
N SER A 66 -1.90 -18.88 13.81
CA SER A 66 -3.30 -18.95 14.23
C SER A 66 -4.10 -19.84 13.26
N PRO A 67 -5.06 -20.65 13.76
CA PRO A 67 -6.03 -21.34 12.90
C PRO A 67 -7.10 -20.39 12.34
N ASP A 68 -7.21 -19.16 12.86
CA ASP A 68 -8.26 -18.23 12.47
C ASP A 68 -8.04 -17.70 11.05
N GLU A 69 -9.06 -17.82 10.21
CA GLU A 69 -9.02 -17.24 8.88
C GLU A 69 -9.07 -15.72 8.92
N ASN A 70 -8.36 -15.04 8.01
CA ASN A 70 -8.40 -13.58 7.87
C ASN A 70 -9.83 -13.03 7.78
N ARG A 71 -10.74 -13.77 7.15
CA ARG A 71 -12.15 -13.39 7.02
C ARG A 71 -12.86 -13.40 8.37
N GLN A 72 -12.60 -14.43 9.19
CA GLN A 72 -13.17 -14.54 10.53
C GLN A 72 -12.63 -13.42 11.43
N ILE A 73 -11.31 -13.20 11.43
CA ILE A 73 -10.67 -12.10 12.17
C ILE A 73 -11.28 -10.74 11.79
N LEU A 74 -11.49 -10.50 10.48
CA LEU A 74 -12.10 -9.26 10.00
C LEU A 74 -13.56 -9.14 10.43
N ALA A 75 -14.35 -10.22 10.33
CA ALA A 75 -15.74 -10.24 10.76
C ALA A 75 -15.86 -9.95 12.26
N ASP A 76 -15.06 -10.61 13.09
CA ASP A 76 -15.03 -10.41 14.54
C ASP A 76 -14.61 -8.98 14.91
N TYR A 77 -13.62 -8.43 14.20
CA TYR A 77 -13.23 -7.03 14.37
C TYR A 77 -14.39 -6.07 14.04
N ILE A 78 -15.09 -6.28 12.93
CA ILE A 78 -16.21 -5.43 12.52
C ILE A 78 -17.36 -5.53 13.52
N SER A 79 -17.74 -6.75 13.92
CA SER A 79 -18.82 -6.99 14.90
C SER A 79 -18.50 -6.30 16.22
N ARG A 80 -17.35 -6.60 16.83
CA ARG A 80 -16.92 -5.99 18.10
C ARG A 80 -16.85 -4.47 18.02
N THR A 81 -16.24 -3.92 16.96
CA THR A 81 -16.11 -2.47 16.82
C THR A 81 -17.47 -1.80 16.63
N THR A 82 -18.40 -2.44 15.93
CA THR A 82 -19.75 -1.93 15.72
C THR A 82 -20.57 -1.99 17.01
N GLU A 83 -20.45 -3.05 17.81
CA GLU A 83 -21.07 -3.14 19.14
C GLU A 83 -20.56 -2.05 20.07
N GLU A 84 -19.25 -1.79 20.08
CA GLU A 84 -18.63 -0.80 20.97
C GLU A 84 -18.84 0.66 20.51
N LYS A 85 -18.78 0.93 19.20
CA LYS A 85 -18.70 2.29 18.64
C LYS A 85 -19.83 2.63 17.66
N GLY A 86 -20.76 1.71 17.43
CA GLY A 86 -21.88 1.85 16.49
C GLY A 86 -21.51 1.67 15.01
N GLN A 87 -20.24 1.76 14.65
CA GLN A 87 -19.75 1.57 13.28
C GLN A 87 -18.24 1.38 13.22
N VAL A 88 -17.77 0.75 12.14
CA VAL A 88 -16.36 0.80 11.74
C VAL A 88 -16.13 2.01 10.84
N VAL A 89 -15.22 2.89 11.23
CA VAL A 89 -14.76 4.01 10.40
C VAL A 89 -13.35 3.69 9.89
N PRO A 90 -13.19 3.18 8.66
CA PRO A 90 -11.87 2.93 8.11
C PRO A 90 -11.16 4.25 7.81
N GLY A 91 -9.85 4.29 8.02
CA GLY A 91 -9.01 5.44 7.73
C GLY A 91 -7.61 5.01 7.31
N ALA A 92 -7.04 5.70 6.32
CA ALA A 92 -5.64 5.57 5.98
C ALA A 92 -4.80 6.44 6.93
N ASN A 93 -3.73 5.88 7.48
CA ASN A 93 -2.78 6.63 8.32
C ASN A 93 -1.67 7.30 7.50
N ASN A 94 -1.69 7.13 6.17
CA ASN A 94 -0.71 7.70 5.25
C ASN A 94 0.74 7.36 5.64
N ASN A 95 1.03 6.17 6.15
CA ASN A 95 2.37 5.81 6.65
C ASN A 95 3.42 5.51 5.54
N TRP A 96 3.07 5.58 4.27
CA TRP A 96 4.01 5.48 3.14
C TRP A 96 3.57 6.40 1.99
N SER A 97 4.52 6.78 1.12
CA SER A 97 4.25 7.60 -0.08
C SER A 97 5.17 7.21 -1.25
N ILE A 98 4.79 7.63 -2.46
CA ILE A 98 5.68 7.62 -3.62
C ILE A 98 6.58 8.86 -3.50
N ALA A 99 7.87 8.71 -3.78
CA ALA A 99 8.78 9.84 -3.86
C ALA A 99 8.44 10.67 -5.11
N PRO A 100 8.60 12.01 -5.07
CA PRO A 100 8.32 12.86 -6.23
C PRO A 100 9.04 12.36 -7.49
N ILE A 101 8.30 12.30 -8.60
CA ILE A 101 8.81 11.83 -9.89
C ILE A 101 9.15 13.04 -10.75
N ASN A 102 10.45 13.32 -10.89
CA ASN A 102 10.94 14.30 -11.86
C ASN A 102 11.29 13.58 -13.17
N SER A 103 10.44 13.77 -14.18
CA SER A 103 10.55 13.09 -15.47
C SER A 103 10.80 14.10 -16.59
N LYS A 104 11.63 13.73 -17.57
CA LYS A 104 11.82 14.51 -18.80
C LYS A 104 10.70 14.28 -19.81
N VAL A 105 9.86 13.28 -19.59
CA VAL A 105 8.67 12.99 -20.39
C VAL A 105 7.42 13.29 -19.58
N ASP A 106 6.37 13.71 -20.26
CA ASP A 106 5.07 13.98 -19.63
C ASP A 106 4.56 12.71 -18.95
N LEU A 107 4.39 12.80 -17.62
CA LEU A 107 3.93 11.70 -16.80
C LEU A 107 2.40 11.66 -16.80
N SER A 108 1.82 10.60 -17.34
CA SER A 108 0.37 10.34 -17.26
C SER A 108 0.11 9.15 -16.34
N VAL A 109 -0.21 9.44 -15.08
CA VAL A 109 -0.67 8.43 -14.11
C VAL A 109 -2.15 8.62 -13.89
N VAL A 110 -2.93 7.59 -14.19
CA VAL A 110 -4.38 7.60 -14.05
C VAL A 110 -4.84 6.48 -13.12
N VAL A 111 -5.93 6.73 -12.42
CA VAL A 111 -6.64 5.73 -11.62
C VAL A 111 -8.13 5.78 -11.94
N GLU A 112 -8.75 4.61 -11.91
CA GLU A 112 -10.20 4.47 -12.04
C GLU A 112 -10.82 4.42 -10.64
N THR A 113 -11.93 5.13 -10.48
CA THR A 113 -12.68 5.17 -9.22
C THR A 113 -14.17 5.00 -9.48
N ALA A 114 -14.93 4.64 -8.45
CA ALA A 114 -16.39 4.69 -8.51
C ALA A 114 -16.87 6.06 -9.03
N PRO A 115 -17.88 6.09 -9.92
CA PRO A 115 -18.42 7.34 -10.43
C PRO A 115 -19.30 8.06 -9.40
N GLY A 116 -19.65 9.31 -9.70
CA GLY A 116 -20.69 10.06 -8.99
C GLY A 116 -20.22 10.93 -7.83
N LYS A 117 -21.12 11.81 -7.37
CA LYS A 117 -20.79 12.93 -6.48
C LYS A 117 -20.22 12.51 -5.12
N LYS A 118 -20.60 11.33 -4.62
CA LYS A 118 -20.10 10.80 -3.35
C LYS A 118 -18.60 10.48 -3.43
N ALA A 119 -18.17 9.82 -4.50
CA ALA A 119 -16.76 9.52 -4.74
C ALA A 119 -15.97 10.80 -5.01
N GLU A 120 -16.49 11.73 -5.82
CA GLU A 120 -15.87 13.03 -6.09
C GLU A 120 -15.63 13.83 -4.80
N THR A 121 -16.64 13.94 -3.95
CA THR A 121 -16.52 14.63 -2.65
C THR A 121 -15.51 13.93 -1.73
N PHE A 122 -15.49 12.60 -1.75
CA PHE A 122 -14.52 11.83 -0.96
C PHE A 122 -13.09 12.09 -1.43
N ILE A 123 -12.85 12.07 -2.74
CA ILE A 123 -11.52 12.35 -3.32
C ILE A 123 -11.09 13.78 -2.98
N GLN A 124 -11.94 14.78 -3.23
CA GLN A 124 -11.64 16.19 -2.92
C GLN A 124 -11.28 16.42 -1.44
N LYS A 125 -11.88 15.65 -0.53
CA LYS A 125 -11.63 15.80 0.91
C LYS A 125 -10.43 14.99 1.43
N ASN A 126 -10.11 13.85 0.80
CA ASN A 126 -9.19 12.87 1.38
C ASN A 126 -8.01 12.49 0.47
N SER A 127 -7.96 12.95 -0.79
CA SER A 127 -6.81 12.70 -1.66
C SER A 127 -5.57 13.30 -1.01
N VAL A 128 -4.46 12.55 -0.96
CA VAL A 128 -3.17 13.07 -0.48
C VAL A 128 -2.31 13.63 -1.60
N TYR A 129 -2.65 13.32 -2.85
CA TYR A 129 -2.03 13.91 -4.04
C TYR A 129 -3.04 14.82 -4.72
N LYS A 130 -2.55 15.76 -5.53
CA LYS A 130 -3.42 16.51 -6.43
C LYS A 130 -3.99 15.55 -7.47
N MET A 131 -5.31 15.55 -7.58
CA MET A 131 -6.04 14.68 -8.50
C MET A 131 -7.02 15.51 -9.33
N GLU A 132 -7.08 15.23 -10.63
CA GLU A 132 -8.00 15.88 -11.56
C GLU A 132 -8.83 14.83 -12.28
N LYS A 133 -10.16 15.01 -12.32
CA LYS A 133 -11.04 14.13 -13.08
C LYS A 133 -10.89 14.45 -14.56
N ILE A 134 -10.36 13.51 -15.34
CA ILE A 134 -10.11 13.69 -16.77
C ILE A 134 -11.19 13.06 -17.65
N GLY A 135 -12.10 12.28 -17.07
CA GLY A 135 -13.23 11.72 -17.80
C GLY A 135 -13.89 10.54 -17.11
N THR A 136 -14.52 9.71 -17.94
CA THR A 136 -15.10 8.42 -17.58
C THR A 136 -14.61 7.40 -18.61
N ASP A 137 -14.26 6.20 -18.16
CA ASP A 137 -13.91 5.12 -19.08
C ASP A 137 -15.16 4.53 -19.76
N LYS A 138 -14.94 3.51 -20.60
CA LYS A 138 -16.02 2.81 -21.32
C LYS A 138 -16.94 1.98 -20.41
N GLU A 139 -16.48 1.61 -19.21
CA GLU A 139 -17.22 0.78 -18.25
C GLU A 139 -17.99 1.65 -17.24
N GLY A 140 -17.82 2.98 -17.31
CA GLY A 140 -18.52 3.95 -16.46
C GLY A 140 -17.76 4.38 -15.21
N PHE A 141 -16.49 4.01 -15.05
CA PHE A 141 -15.65 4.47 -13.94
C PHE A 141 -15.15 5.89 -14.20
N ALA A 142 -15.12 6.71 -13.15
CA ALA A 142 -14.49 8.03 -13.24
C ALA A 142 -12.97 7.85 -13.29
N VAL A 143 -12.32 8.51 -14.26
CA VAL A 143 -10.88 8.46 -14.43
C VAL A 143 -10.26 9.74 -13.87
N TYR A 144 -9.31 9.57 -12.95
CA TYR A 144 -8.56 10.65 -12.34
C TYR A 144 -7.09 10.57 -12.71
N GLN A 145 -6.54 11.69 -13.18
CA GLN A 145 -5.10 11.86 -13.28
C GLN A 145 -4.54 12.24 -11.90
N ILE A 146 -3.42 11.63 -11.52
CA ILE A 146 -2.70 11.90 -10.28
C ILE A 146 -1.40 12.64 -10.61
N ASP A 147 -1.15 13.73 -9.91
CA ASP A 147 0.13 14.42 -9.94
C ASP A 147 1.10 13.81 -8.91
N LEU A 148 2.16 13.18 -9.42
CA LEU A 148 3.25 12.60 -8.61
C LEU A 148 4.54 13.42 -8.73
N SER A 149 4.51 14.60 -9.34
CA SER A 149 5.71 15.45 -9.51
C SER A 149 6.12 16.15 -8.21
N GLU A 150 5.18 16.31 -7.28
CA GLU A 150 5.39 16.94 -5.98
C GLU A 150 5.21 15.93 -4.83
N LYS A 151 5.61 16.35 -3.62
CA LYS A 151 5.27 15.59 -2.41
C LYS A 151 3.76 15.66 -2.20
N ARG A 152 3.19 14.58 -1.67
CA ARG A 152 1.81 14.60 -1.16
C ARG A 152 1.62 15.74 -0.13
N HIS A 153 0.42 16.31 -0.08
CA HIS A 153 0.05 17.38 0.85
C HIS A 153 -0.41 16.84 2.20
#